data_AF-A0A357AGM8-F1
#
_entry.id   AF-A0A357AGM8-F1
#
_cell.length_a   1.000
_cell.length_b   1.000
_cell.length_c   1.000
_cell.angle_alpha   90.00
_cell.angle_beta   90.00
_cell.angle_gamma   90.00
#
_symmetry.space_group_name_H-M   'P 1'
#
loop_
_entity.id
_entity.type
_entity.pdbx_description
1 polymer ?
#
loop_
_entity_poly.entity_id
_entity_poly.type
_entity_poly.pdbx_seq_one_letter_code
_entity_poly.pdbx_strand_id
1 'polypeptide(L)'
;MKRMKVIAVMMILALLMCSCGANKDAEAAGEEDLTPTSSLTIDEEEAAVLNEKVPVILYFSDEEQTKLVKEIRYVDIKEAKKGAEALASVTVKELIAGPKANGLKPVIAEGTSLRAPVVIENRVATVDFTKEFIDNHPGGKGLAELTVYSVANSLTELKEIERVKILIGGKSTKNFKDKVTLDSDFPRNDAVVNKEVGLALPEDAALAPVIGDEETDAAQISDEDAEDPLE
;
A
#
# COMPACT_ATOMS: atom_id res chain seq x y z
N MET A 1 -60.62 9.82 -17.75
CA MET A 1 -59.65 8.70 -17.59
C MET A 1 -59.52 7.76 -18.79
N LYS A 2 -60.58 7.44 -19.55
CA LYS A 2 -60.48 6.55 -20.74
C LYS A 2 -59.60 7.13 -21.87
N ARG A 3 -59.72 8.43 -22.17
CA ARG A 3 -58.90 9.10 -23.20
C ARG A 3 -57.42 9.22 -22.82
N MET A 4 -57.12 9.36 -21.53
CA MET A 4 -55.74 9.40 -21.02
C MET A 4 -55.05 8.02 -21.14
N LYS A 5 -55.79 6.93 -20.90
CA LYS A 5 -55.28 5.56 -21.08
C LYS A 5 -55.02 5.23 -22.56
N VAL A 6 -55.82 5.75 -23.49
CA VAL A 6 -55.60 5.56 -24.94
C VAL A 6 -54.34 6.29 -25.42
N ILE A 7 -54.09 7.51 -24.94
CA ILE A 7 -52.88 8.27 -25.29
C ILE A 7 -51.62 7.60 -24.71
N ALA A 8 -51.68 7.11 -23.47
CA ALA A 8 -50.57 6.39 -22.85
C ALA A 8 -50.23 5.07 -23.56
N VAL A 9 -51.25 4.33 -24.03
CA VAL A 9 -51.05 3.09 -24.79
C VAL A 9 -50.46 3.37 -26.18
N MET A 10 -50.84 4.48 -26.84
CA MET A 10 -50.24 4.87 -28.12
C MET A 10 -48.77 5.33 -28.00
N MET A 11 -48.39 6.02 -26.92
CA MET A 11 -46.98 6.40 -26.71
C MET A 11 -46.09 5.20 -26.40
N ILE A 12 -46.59 4.19 -25.68
CA ILE A 12 -45.84 2.96 -25.39
C ILE A 12 -45.69 2.09 -26.65
N LEU A 13 -46.67 2.10 -27.55
CA LEU A 13 -46.60 1.39 -28.84
C LEU A 13 -45.63 2.06 -29.84
N ALA A 14 -45.46 3.38 -29.76
CA ALA A 14 -44.52 4.14 -30.60
C ALA A 14 -43.04 3.94 -30.20
N LEU A 15 -42.77 3.63 -28.94
CA LEU A 15 -41.40 3.39 -28.43
C LEU A 15 -40.86 1.98 -28.73
N LEU A 16 -41.70 1.07 -29.24
CA LEU A 16 -41.33 -0.30 -29.61
C LEU A 16 -40.93 -0.48 -31.08
N MET A 17 -40.81 0.60 -31.86
CA MET A 17 -40.51 0.54 -33.31
C MET A 17 -39.23 1.26 -33.76
N CYS A 18 -38.37 1.75 -32.84
CA CYS A 18 -37.00 2.17 -33.19
C CYS A 18 -36.00 1.03 -32.98
N SER A 19 -36.23 -0.05 -33.74
CA SER A 19 -35.27 -1.11 -34.01
C SER A 19 -34.56 -0.77 -35.34
N CYS A 20 -33.44 -0.05 -35.28
CA CYS A 20 -32.55 0.07 -36.44
C CYS A 20 -31.57 -1.11 -36.42
N GLY A 21 -31.93 -2.14 -37.18
CA GLY A 21 -31.05 -3.22 -37.57
C GLY A 21 -30.02 -2.79 -38.63
N ALA A 22 -28.93 -3.53 -38.66
CA ALA A 22 -27.77 -3.41 -39.54
C ALA A 22 -28.09 -3.59 -41.03
N ASN A 23 -27.26 -3.01 -41.90
CA ASN A 23 -26.80 -3.71 -43.11
C ASN A 23 -25.44 -3.21 -43.63
N LYS A 24 -24.61 -4.17 -44.08
CA LYS A 24 -23.34 -4.04 -44.83
C LYS A 24 -23.64 -3.64 -46.29
N ASP A 25 -22.73 -3.17 -47.16
CA ASP A 25 -21.35 -3.59 -47.51
C ASP A 25 -20.53 -2.45 -48.18
N ALA A 26 -19.18 -2.54 -48.04
CA ALA A 26 -18.05 -2.22 -48.95
C ALA A 26 -18.05 -0.94 -49.85
N GLU A 27 -16.97 -0.18 -50.05
CA GLU A 27 -15.53 -0.51 -50.07
C GLU A 27 -14.62 0.75 -50.02
N ALA A 28 -13.38 0.55 -49.54
CA ALA A 28 -12.09 1.18 -49.90
C ALA A 28 -11.81 2.69 -49.69
N ALA A 29 -10.95 3.00 -48.71
CA ALA A 29 -9.60 3.59 -48.88
C ALA A 29 -9.08 4.14 -47.54
N GLY A 30 -7.87 3.74 -47.11
CA GLY A 30 -7.18 4.34 -45.96
C GLY A 30 -6.54 3.32 -45.04
N GLU A 31 -5.33 2.92 -45.40
CA GLU A 31 -4.39 2.11 -44.64
C GLU A 31 -3.91 2.89 -43.40
N GLU A 32 -4.15 2.39 -42.18
CA GLU A 32 -3.29 2.65 -41.01
C GLU A 32 -3.27 1.38 -40.14
N ASP A 33 -2.34 0.50 -40.51
CA ASP A 33 -1.90 -0.64 -39.72
C ASP A 33 -1.19 -0.13 -38.46
N LEU A 34 -1.91 -0.12 -37.35
CA LEU A 34 -1.32 -0.07 -36.02
C LEU A 34 -1.66 -1.38 -35.32
N THR A 35 -1.07 -2.47 -35.80
CA THR A 35 -0.86 -3.64 -34.95
C THR A 35 0.00 -3.22 -33.76
N PRO A 36 -0.41 -3.48 -32.51
CA PRO A 36 0.47 -3.28 -31.38
C PRO A 36 1.56 -4.35 -31.47
N THR A 37 2.74 -3.99 -32.02
CA THR A 37 3.96 -4.78 -31.86
C THR A 37 4.50 -4.56 -30.45
N SER A 38 3.87 -5.21 -29.48
CA SER A 38 4.53 -5.56 -28.22
C SER A 38 3.95 -6.87 -27.73
N SER A 39 4.27 -7.94 -28.45
CA SER A 39 4.17 -9.29 -27.91
C SER A 39 5.44 -9.54 -27.10
N LEU A 40 5.49 -9.00 -25.89
CA LEU A 40 6.29 -9.64 -24.85
C LEU A 40 5.53 -10.92 -24.49
N THR A 41 6.00 -12.05 -25.01
CA THR A 41 5.61 -13.36 -24.46
C THR A 41 6.20 -13.44 -23.07
N ILE A 42 5.49 -12.90 -22.09
CA ILE A 42 5.75 -13.18 -20.69
C ILE A 42 5.34 -14.64 -20.51
N ASP A 43 6.30 -15.50 -20.23
CA ASP A 43 6.01 -16.89 -19.88
C ASP A 43 5.04 -16.91 -18.68
N GLU A 44 4.08 -17.83 -18.69
CA GLU A 44 3.00 -17.92 -17.68
C GLU A 44 3.57 -18.04 -16.24
N GLU A 45 4.79 -18.58 -16.11
CA GLU A 45 5.55 -18.62 -14.85
C GLU A 45 6.05 -17.24 -14.39
N GLU A 46 6.46 -16.35 -15.30
CA GLU A 46 7.00 -15.02 -14.95
C GLU A 46 5.86 -14.02 -14.63
N ALA A 47 4.71 -14.16 -15.29
CA ALA A 47 3.47 -13.44 -14.93
C ALA A 47 2.89 -13.87 -13.58
N ALA A 48 3.08 -15.15 -13.20
CA ALA A 48 2.64 -15.65 -11.89
C ALA A 48 3.46 -15.05 -10.74
N VAL A 49 4.78 -14.86 -10.92
CA VAL A 49 5.68 -14.30 -9.90
C VAL A 49 5.37 -12.82 -9.61
N LEU A 50 4.96 -12.05 -10.62
CA LEU A 50 4.54 -10.64 -10.46
C LEU A 50 3.20 -10.47 -9.71
N ASN A 51 2.40 -11.54 -9.56
CA ASN A 51 1.06 -11.50 -8.95
C ASN A 51 1.00 -12.19 -7.56
N GLU A 52 2.16 -12.55 -7.00
CA GLU A 52 2.25 -13.28 -5.73
C GLU A 52 2.49 -12.40 -4.50
N LYS A 53 2.46 -11.06 -4.59
CA LYS A 53 2.69 -10.18 -3.44
C LYS A 53 1.55 -9.19 -3.19
N VAL A 54 1.33 -8.89 -1.91
CA VAL A 54 0.33 -7.94 -1.42
C VAL A 54 1.05 -6.83 -0.66
N PRO A 55 0.76 -5.54 -0.93
CA PRO A 55 1.35 -4.45 -0.16
C PRO A 55 0.72 -4.37 1.23
N VAL A 56 1.55 -4.25 2.25
CA VAL A 56 1.19 -3.85 3.62
C VAL A 56 1.86 -2.53 3.95
N ILE A 57 1.17 -1.69 4.70
CA ILE A 57 1.67 -0.39 5.13
C ILE A 57 2.14 -0.53 6.58
N LEU A 58 3.41 -0.21 6.81
CA LEU A 58 4.07 -0.25 8.11
C LEU A 58 4.40 1.17 8.54
N TYR A 59 4.30 1.45 9.84
CA TYR A 59 4.65 2.75 10.39
C TYR A 59 5.90 2.63 11.26
N PHE A 60 6.98 3.27 10.85
CA PHE A 60 8.24 3.37 11.60
C PHE A 60 8.49 4.81 12.02
N SER A 61 9.44 5.09 12.92
CA SER A 61 9.75 6.48 13.23
C SER A 61 10.69 7.09 12.19
N ASP A 62 10.64 8.42 12.07
CA ASP A 62 11.68 9.19 11.40
C ASP A 62 13.04 9.09 12.14
N GLU A 63 14.08 9.66 11.53
CA GLU A 63 15.44 9.69 12.10
C GLU A 63 15.49 10.35 13.49
N GLU A 64 14.63 11.35 13.72
CA GLU A 64 14.57 12.11 14.96
C GLU A 64 13.74 11.41 16.05
N GLN A 65 13.01 10.33 15.72
CA GLN A 65 12.07 9.63 16.60
C GLN A 65 10.97 10.54 17.16
N THR A 66 10.41 11.40 16.31
CA THR A 66 9.35 12.35 16.69
C THR A 66 8.01 12.08 16.00
N LYS A 67 8.05 11.50 14.80
CA LYS A 67 6.86 11.18 14.00
C LYS A 67 6.96 9.80 13.37
N LEU A 68 5.81 9.24 13.02
CA LEU A 68 5.69 8.01 12.26
C LEU A 68 5.67 8.30 10.76
N VAL A 69 6.44 7.54 9.99
CA VAL A 69 6.49 7.57 8.53
C VAL A 69 6.01 6.23 8.00
N LYS A 70 5.26 6.27 6.90
CA LYS A 70 4.75 5.06 6.24
C LYS A 70 5.84 4.42 5.40
N GLU A 71 5.95 3.11 5.47
CA GLU A 71 6.75 2.29 4.58
C GLU A 71 5.84 1.22 3.95
N ILE A 72 5.91 1.03 2.62
CA ILE A 72 5.23 -0.10 1.98
C ILE A 72 6.15 -1.30 1.97
N ARG A 73 5.62 -2.45 2.40
CA ARG A 73 6.28 -3.73 2.28
C ARG A 73 5.41 -4.72 1.52
N TYR A 74 6.02 -5.48 0.62
CA TYR A 74 5.33 -6.50 -0.15
C TYR A 74 5.49 -7.86 0.54
N VAL A 75 4.37 -8.46 0.94
CA VAL A 75 4.31 -9.79 1.58
C VAL A 75 3.66 -10.80 0.66
N ASP A 76 3.94 -12.09 0.83
CA ASP A 76 3.38 -13.12 -0.05
C ASP A 76 1.85 -13.18 0.02
N ILE A 77 1.20 -13.27 -1.14
CA ILE A 77 -0.25 -13.39 -1.29
C ILE A 77 -0.80 -14.64 -0.61
N LYS A 78 0.04 -15.66 -0.45
CA LYS A 78 -0.28 -16.89 0.29
C LYS A 78 -0.61 -16.58 1.74
N GLU A 79 0.04 -15.60 2.36
CA GLU A 79 -0.30 -15.14 3.71
C GLU A 79 -1.58 -14.31 3.71
N ALA A 80 -1.75 -13.39 2.76
CA ALA A 80 -2.97 -12.59 2.65
C ALA A 80 -4.24 -13.44 2.44
N LYS A 81 -4.14 -14.54 1.68
CA LYS A 81 -5.26 -15.47 1.42
C LYS A 81 -5.66 -16.32 2.63
N LYS A 82 -4.83 -16.40 3.68
CA LYS A 82 -5.17 -17.13 4.93
C LYS A 82 -6.17 -16.38 5.80
N GLY A 83 -6.44 -15.11 5.52
CA GLY A 83 -7.41 -14.27 6.22
C GLY A 83 -6.78 -13.10 6.98
N ALA A 84 -7.64 -12.24 7.52
CA ALA A 84 -7.23 -10.97 8.16
C ALA A 84 -6.29 -11.17 9.36
N GLU A 85 -6.51 -12.20 10.19
CA GLU A 85 -5.66 -12.53 11.35
C GLU A 85 -4.25 -12.95 10.95
N ALA A 86 -4.12 -13.72 9.87
CA ALA A 86 -2.84 -14.13 9.33
C ALA A 86 -2.08 -12.93 8.77
N LEU A 87 -2.75 -12.08 7.98
CA LEU A 87 -2.16 -10.85 7.45
C LEU A 87 -1.74 -9.89 8.58
N ALA A 88 -2.58 -9.68 9.59
CA ALA A 88 -2.26 -8.89 10.77
C ALA A 88 -1.02 -9.44 11.52
N SER A 89 -0.93 -10.76 11.66
CA SER A 89 0.23 -11.43 12.27
C SER A 89 1.51 -11.20 11.48
N VAL A 90 1.44 -11.21 10.15
CA VAL A 90 2.57 -10.90 9.27
C VAL A 90 2.94 -9.42 9.40
N THR A 91 1.98 -8.50 9.36
CA THR A 91 2.22 -7.05 9.56
C THR A 91 2.98 -6.78 10.85
N VAL A 92 2.58 -7.41 11.97
CA VAL A 92 3.30 -7.24 13.25
C VAL A 92 4.70 -7.83 13.21
N LYS A 93 4.91 -8.98 12.56
CA LYS A 93 6.25 -9.57 12.39
C LYS A 93 7.15 -8.67 11.56
N GLU A 94 6.63 -8.05 10.50
CA GLU A 94 7.38 -7.11 9.68
C GLU A 94 7.73 -5.82 10.43
N LEU A 95 6.85 -5.33 11.33
CA LEU A 95 7.19 -4.24 12.24
C LEU A 95 8.32 -4.61 13.20
N ILE A 96 8.28 -5.82 13.77
CA ILE A 96 9.33 -6.33 14.67
C ILE A 96 10.66 -6.45 13.92
N ALA A 97 10.64 -6.86 12.65
CA ALA A 97 11.83 -6.97 11.81
C ALA A 97 12.50 -5.61 11.53
N GLY A 98 11.76 -4.51 11.69
CA GLY A 98 12.27 -3.15 11.53
C GLY A 98 12.10 -2.59 10.10
N PRO A 99 12.44 -1.31 9.91
CA PRO A 99 12.33 -0.63 8.62
C PRO A 99 13.36 -1.14 7.61
N LYS A 100 13.02 -1.01 6.33
CA LYS A 100 13.91 -1.26 5.19
C LYS A 100 14.22 -0.01 4.39
N ALA A 101 13.37 1.02 4.49
CA ALA A 101 13.62 2.30 3.85
C ALA A 101 14.65 3.11 4.65
N ASN A 102 15.46 3.88 3.92
CA ASN A 102 16.44 4.78 4.51
C ASN A 102 15.76 5.92 5.29
N GLY A 103 16.45 6.40 6.32
CA GLY A 103 15.97 7.50 7.17
C GLY A 103 14.83 7.10 8.14
N LEU A 104 14.55 5.81 8.28
CA LEU A 104 13.59 5.30 9.25
C LEU A 104 14.29 4.56 10.38
N LYS A 105 13.67 4.57 11.56
CA LYS A 105 14.16 3.87 12.75
C LYS A 105 13.10 2.93 13.32
N PRO A 106 13.50 1.76 13.86
CA PRO A 106 12.59 0.88 14.57
C PRO A 106 12.16 1.53 15.89
N VAL A 107 10.90 1.30 16.28
CA VAL A 107 10.35 1.75 17.57
C VAL A 107 9.99 0.59 18.49
N ILE A 108 9.93 -0.62 17.97
CA ILE A 108 9.75 -1.84 18.76
C ILE A 108 11.12 -2.26 19.31
N ALA A 109 11.17 -2.54 20.61
CA ALA A 109 12.41 -2.89 21.28
C ALA A 109 13.02 -4.21 20.77
N GLU A 110 14.34 -4.26 20.68
CA GLU A 110 15.06 -5.47 20.26
C GLU A 110 14.74 -6.67 21.14
N GLY A 111 14.67 -7.86 20.53
CA GLY A 111 14.31 -9.10 21.22
C GLY A 111 12.79 -9.28 21.46
N THR A 112 11.96 -8.30 21.09
CA THR A 112 10.50 -8.48 21.06
C THR A 112 10.12 -9.59 20.10
N SER A 113 9.17 -10.43 20.49
CA SER A 113 8.55 -11.42 19.60
C SER A 113 7.04 -11.49 19.80
N LEU A 114 6.34 -11.93 18.76
CA LEU A 114 4.92 -12.23 18.83
C LEU A 114 4.71 -13.62 19.45
N ARG A 115 3.96 -13.71 20.56
CA ARG A 115 3.76 -14.97 21.31
C ARG A 115 2.70 -15.88 20.72
N ALA A 116 1.72 -15.30 20.04
CA ALA A 116 0.61 -16.00 19.41
C ALA A 116 0.15 -15.24 18.17
N PRO A 117 -0.48 -15.91 17.18
CA PRO A 117 -1.14 -15.22 16.09
C PRO A 117 -2.09 -14.11 16.61
N VAL A 118 -2.16 -13.01 15.87
CA VAL A 118 -3.06 -11.90 16.17
C VAL A 118 -4.50 -12.39 16.04
N VAL A 119 -5.32 -12.10 17.04
CA VAL A 119 -6.75 -12.46 17.07
C VAL A 119 -7.58 -11.21 16.81
N ILE A 120 -8.58 -11.28 15.95
CA ILE A 120 -9.45 -10.15 15.61
C ILE A 120 -10.88 -10.45 16.05
N GLU A 121 -11.37 -9.70 17.05
CA GLU A 121 -12.73 -9.82 17.57
C GLU A 121 -13.37 -8.43 17.64
N ASN A 122 -14.59 -8.27 17.13
CA ASN A 122 -15.32 -6.99 17.17
C ASN A 122 -14.51 -5.79 16.64
N ARG A 123 -13.74 -6.01 15.56
CA ARG A 123 -12.80 -5.04 14.96
C ARG A 123 -11.66 -4.59 15.88
N VAL A 124 -11.38 -5.35 16.94
CA VAL A 124 -10.24 -5.15 17.83
C VAL A 124 -9.21 -6.27 17.59
N ALA A 125 -8.01 -5.89 17.18
CA ALA A 125 -6.89 -6.82 17.02
C ALA A 125 -6.13 -6.96 18.34
N THR A 126 -6.08 -8.16 18.90
CA THR A 126 -5.31 -8.46 20.10
C THR A 126 -3.93 -8.99 19.73
N VAL A 127 -2.90 -8.29 20.18
CA VAL A 127 -1.50 -8.60 19.89
C VAL A 127 -0.78 -8.93 21.20
N ASP A 128 -0.25 -10.15 21.32
CA ASP A 128 0.49 -10.59 22.51
C ASP A 128 2.00 -10.63 22.26
N PHE A 129 2.72 -9.69 22.87
CA PHE A 129 4.18 -9.62 22.77
C PHE A 129 4.88 -10.32 23.93
N THR A 130 6.15 -10.63 23.72
CA THR A 130 7.06 -11.01 24.81
C THR A 130 7.39 -9.80 25.71
N LYS A 131 7.93 -10.07 26.90
CA LYS A 131 8.25 -9.06 27.92
C LYS A 131 9.31 -8.05 27.46
N GLU A 132 10.16 -8.43 26.51
CA GLU A 132 11.19 -7.58 25.91
C GLU A 132 10.61 -6.31 25.28
N PHE A 133 9.35 -6.35 24.83
CA PHE A 133 8.63 -5.15 24.34
C PHE A 133 8.64 -4.01 25.36
N ILE A 134 8.58 -4.34 26.64
CA ILE A 134 8.66 -3.37 27.74
C ILE A 134 10.09 -3.30 28.27
N ASP A 135 10.68 -4.43 28.61
CA ASP A 135 11.94 -4.47 29.37
C ASP A 135 13.07 -3.76 28.62
N ASN A 136 13.20 -4.02 27.32
CA ASN A 136 14.26 -3.48 26.47
C ASN A 136 13.91 -2.11 25.86
N HIS A 137 12.70 -1.59 26.09
CA HIS A 137 12.33 -0.30 25.56
C HIS A 137 13.14 0.82 26.24
N PRO A 138 13.81 1.71 25.47
CA PRO A 138 14.72 2.73 26.01
C PRO A 138 14.01 3.77 26.88
N GLY A 139 12.69 3.88 26.73
CA GLY A 139 11.86 4.84 27.45
C GLY A 139 11.73 6.14 26.67
N GLY A 140 11.31 7.20 27.38
CA GLY A 140 10.83 8.44 26.80
C GLY A 140 9.35 8.34 26.43
N LYS A 141 8.54 9.24 26.98
CA LYS A 141 7.09 9.27 26.74
C LYS A 141 6.75 9.33 25.24
N GLY A 142 7.44 10.19 24.49
CA GLY A 142 7.20 10.35 23.05
C GLY A 142 7.49 9.07 22.27
N LEU A 143 8.65 8.45 22.51
CA LEU A 143 9.02 7.20 21.84
C LEU A 143 8.07 6.05 22.22
N ALA A 144 7.70 5.94 23.49
CA ALA A 144 6.70 4.99 23.94
C ALA A 144 5.35 5.19 23.23
N GLU A 145 4.87 6.44 23.09
CA GLU A 145 3.67 6.73 22.30
C GLU A 145 3.83 6.31 20.83
N LEU A 146 4.98 6.59 20.20
CA LEU A 146 5.28 6.17 18.83
C LEU A 146 5.29 4.64 18.68
N THR A 147 5.83 3.90 19.64
CA THR A 147 5.84 2.43 19.61
C THR A 147 4.42 1.85 19.62
N VAL A 148 3.54 2.38 20.46
CA VAL A 148 2.14 1.95 20.52
C VAL A 148 1.43 2.27 19.21
N TYR A 149 1.57 3.51 18.72
CA TYR A 149 0.88 3.94 17.51
C TYR A 149 1.50 3.41 16.21
N SER A 150 2.76 2.96 16.22
CA SER A 150 3.36 2.19 15.12
C SER A 150 2.59 0.88 14.90
N VAL A 151 2.33 0.14 15.98
CA VAL A 151 1.52 -1.09 15.92
C VAL A 151 0.07 -0.77 15.57
N ALA A 152 -0.54 0.20 16.26
CA ALA A 152 -1.94 0.55 16.05
C ALA A 152 -2.20 1.02 14.61
N ASN A 153 -1.44 2.00 14.12
CA ASN A 153 -1.66 2.55 12.79
C ASN A 153 -1.44 1.50 11.71
N SER A 154 -0.39 0.69 11.79
CA SER A 154 -0.12 -0.37 10.79
C SER A 154 -1.23 -1.41 10.74
N LEU A 155 -1.75 -1.86 11.89
CA LEU A 155 -2.84 -2.84 11.93
C LEU A 155 -4.17 -2.24 11.47
N THR A 156 -4.44 -0.97 11.77
CA THR A 156 -5.68 -0.29 11.31
C THR A 156 -5.68 0.07 9.81
N GLU A 157 -4.61 -0.22 9.07
CA GLU A 157 -4.65 -0.22 7.60
C GLU A 157 -5.45 -1.41 7.05
N LEU A 158 -5.61 -2.47 7.85
CA LEU A 158 -6.49 -3.58 7.54
C LEU A 158 -7.93 -3.18 7.86
N LYS A 159 -8.82 -3.28 6.87
CA LYS A 159 -10.21 -2.81 6.97
C LYS A 159 -10.99 -3.49 8.07
N GLU A 160 -10.59 -4.69 8.47
CA GLU A 160 -11.21 -5.48 9.51
C GLU A 160 -10.91 -4.94 10.93
N ILE A 161 -9.91 -4.07 11.08
CA ILE A 161 -9.38 -3.61 12.38
C ILE A 161 -9.63 -2.11 12.56
N GLU A 162 -10.28 -1.72 13.65
CA GLU A 162 -10.45 -0.32 14.07
C GLU A 162 -9.57 0.06 15.27
N ARG A 163 -9.30 -0.91 16.14
CA ARG A 163 -8.55 -0.71 17.38
C ARG A 163 -7.60 -1.87 17.64
N VAL A 164 -6.56 -1.63 18.41
CA VAL A 164 -5.56 -2.63 18.78
C VAL A 164 -5.46 -2.75 20.28
N LYS A 165 -5.50 -3.98 20.79
CA LYS A 165 -5.24 -4.30 22.19
C LYS A 165 -3.88 -4.95 22.31
N ILE A 166 -3.02 -4.40 23.17
CA ILE A 166 -1.68 -4.92 23.40
C ILE A 166 -1.64 -5.72 24.70
N LEU A 167 -1.16 -6.95 24.62
CA LEU A 167 -0.90 -7.84 25.75
C LEU A 167 0.60 -8.10 25.87
N ILE A 168 1.05 -8.34 27.09
CA ILE A 168 2.44 -8.69 27.39
C ILE A 168 2.44 -9.99 28.18
N GLY A 169 3.03 -11.04 27.62
CA GLY A 169 3.04 -12.34 28.29
C GLY A 169 1.62 -12.89 28.54
N GLY A 170 0.67 -12.56 27.67
CA GLY A 170 -0.72 -13.05 27.71
C GLY A 170 -1.58 -12.30 28.72
N LYS A 171 -1.09 -11.18 29.26
CA LYS A 171 -1.80 -10.38 30.27
C LYS A 171 -1.89 -8.93 29.82
N SER A 172 -3.02 -8.30 30.11
CA SER A 172 -3.12 -6.84 30.02
C SER A 172 -2.22 -6.21 31.09
N THR A 173 -1.45 -5.21 30.70
CA THR A 173 -0.60 -4.45 31.62
C THR A 173 -0.96 -2.98 31.55
N LYS A 174 -0.97 -2.31 32.69
CA LYS A 174 -1.11 -0.85 32.73
C LYS A 174 0.22 -0.17 32.50
N ASN A 175 1.32 -0.77 32.91
CA ASN A 175 2.60 -0.09 32.95
C ASN A 175 3.31 -0.26 31.61
N PHE A 176 3.41 0.83 30.85
CA PHE A 176 4.41 1.00 29.82
C PHE A 176 5.28 2.22 30.15
N LYS A 177 6.40 2.39 29.46
CA LYS A 177 7.46 3.33 29.86
C LYS A 177 6.90 4.77 30.00
N ASP A 178 7.46 5.51 30.95
CA ASP A 178 7.26 6.97 31.08
C ASP A 178 5.79 7.45 31.11
N LYS A 179 4.97 6.76 31.92
CA LYS A 179 3.54 7.05 32.17
C LYS A 179 2.59 6.72 31.00
N VAL A 180 3.10 6.16 29.90
CA VAL A 180 2.24 5.57 28.88
C VAL A 180 1.62 4.29 29.44
N THR A 181 0.33 4.06 29.20
CA THR A 181 -0.35 2.85 29.66
C THR A 181 -0.82 1.99 28.51
N LEU A 182 -0.98 0.67 28.75
CA LEU A 182 -1.47 -0.33 27.78
C LEU A 182 -2.81 -0.95 28.23
N ASP A 183 -3.54 -0.30 29.12
CA ASP A 183 -4.79 -0.78 29.70
C ASP A 183 -6.04 -0.47 28.87
N SER A 184 -5.87 0.12 27.68
CA SER A 184 -6.94 0.47 26.74
C SER A 184 -6.69 -0.08 25.34
N ASP A 185 -7.74 -0.14 24.53
CA ASP A 185 -7.60 -0.39 23.10
C ASP A 185 -7.18 0.90 22.39
N PHE A 186 -6.25 0.80 21.45
CA PHE A 186 -5.65 1.91 20.72
C PHE A 186 -6.25 2.04 19.32
N PRO A 187 -7.00 3.11 19.03
CA PRO A 187 -7.41 3.42 17.66
C PRO A 187 -6.23 3.99 16.87
N ARG A 188 -6.42 4.11 15.56
CA ARG A 188 -5.54 4.88 14.68
C ARG A 188 -5.36 6.30 15.19
N ASN A 189 -4.13 6.80 15.14
CA ASN A 189 -3.79 8.18 15.48
C ASN A 189 -2.95 8.82 14.36
N ASP A 190 -3.59 9.65 13.53
CA ASP A 190 -2.91 10.36 12.44
C ASP A 190 -2.14 11.62 12.92
N ALA A 191 -2.28 12.04 14.18
CA ALA A 191 -1.56 13.22 14.70
C ALA A 191 -0.06 12.96 14.92
N VAL A 192 0.31 11.69 15.10
CA VAL A 192 1.71 11.25 15.24
C VAL A 192 2.35 10.92 13.89
N VAL A 193 1.61 10.94 12.78
CA VAL A 193 2.11 10.62 11.45
C VAL A 193 2.70 11.86 10.79
N ASN A 194 3.89 11.72 10.19
CA ASN A 194 4.48 12.74 9.34
C ASN A 194 3.73 12.79 8.00
N LYS A 195 3.03 13.91 7.76
CA LYS A 195 2.21 14.11 6.56
C LYS A 195 3.01 14.65 5.37
N GLU A 196 4.23 15.12 5.59
CA GLU A 196 5.07 15.74 4.57
C GLU A 196 5.88 14.70 3.81
N VAL A 197 6.43 13.70 4.51
CA VAL A 197 7.23 12.62 3.91
C VAL A 197 6.34 11.61 3.16
N GLY A 198 5.07 11.48 3.55
CA GLY A 198 4.05 10.70 2.84
C GLY A 198 4.27 9.18 2.85
N LEU A 199 5.24 8.70 2.06
CA LEU A 199 5.53 7.29 1.84
C LEU A 199 7.02 7.07 1.55
N ALA A 200 7.69 6.32 2.42
CA ALA A 200 9.03 5.82 2.20
C ALA A 200 8.98 4.48 1.46
N LEU A 201 9.81 4.33 0.44
CA LEU A 201 9.95 3.08 -0.33
C LEU A 201 11.28 2.41 0.01
N PRO A 202 11.30 1.08 0.22
CA PRO A 202 12.54 0.32 0.35
C PRO A 202 13.40 0.42 -0.91
N GLU A 203 14.73 0.49 -0.79
CA GLU A 203 15.62 0.49 -1.96
C GLU A 203 15.59 -0.84 -2.73
N ASP A 204 15.27 -1.95 -2.05
CA ASP A 204 15.13 -3.29 -2.63
C ASP A 204 13.75 -3.53 -3.27
N ALA A 205 12.83 -2.57 -3.19
CA ALA A 205 11.56 -2.60 -3.90
C ALA A 205 11.78 -2.23 -5.37
N ALA A 206 12.44 -3.13 -6.11
CA ALA A 206 12.63 -3.04 -7.56
C ALA A 206 11.28 -3.18 -8.29
N LEU A 207 10.46 -2.14 -8.20
CA LEU A 207 9.48 -1.76 -9.21
C LEU A 207 10.03 -0.47 -9.80
N ALA A 208 11.07 -0.59 -10.63
CA ALA A 208 11.50 0.53 -11.44
C ALA A 208 10.32 0.91 -12.36
N PRO A 209 9.90 2.18 -12.42
CA PRO A 209 9.00 2.61 -13.47
C PRO A 209 9.70 2.35 -14.80
N VAL A 210 9.04 1.66 -15.74
CA VAL A 210 9.45 1.64 -17.14
C VAL A 210 9.28 3.07 -17.65
N ILE A 211 10.32 3.88 -17.50
CA ILE A 211 10.45 5.14 -18.23
C ILE A 211 10.75 4.69 -19.66
N GLY A 212 9.79 4.92 -20.56
CA GLY A 212 10.00 4.69 -21.98
C GLY A 212 11.21 5.50 -22.42
N ASP A 213 12.17 4.83 -23.04
CA ASP A 213 13.33 5.45 -23.64
C ASP A 213 12.87 6.48 -24.67
N GLU A 214 12.90 7.78 -24.33
CA GLU A 214 13.02 8.81 -25.34
C GLU A 214 14.50 8.85 -25.75
N GLU A 215 14.78 8.23 -26.90
CA GLU A 215 15.96 8.52 -27.71
C GLU A 215 16.15 10.03 -27.85
N THR A 216 17.08 10.60 -27.10
CA THR A 216 17.74 11.84 -27.54
C THR A 216 18.98 11.45 -28.32
N ASP A 217 18.79 11.36 -29.63
CA ASP A 217 19.82 11.34 -30.66
C ASP A 217 20.79 12.52 -30.43
N ALA A 218 21.99 12.20 -29.95
CA ALA A 218 23.13 13.12 -29.93
C ALA A 218 24.16 12.58 -30.91
N ALA A 219 23.86 12.71 -32.20
CA ALA A 219 24.82 12.53 -33.27
C ALA A 219 26.05 13.42 -33.03
N GLN A 220 27.20 12.76 -32.88
CA GLN A 220 28.52 13.36 -32.97
C GLN A 220 28.73 13.88 -34.39
N ILE A 221 29.17 15.13 -34.53
CA ILE A 221 29.93 15.57 -35.70
C ILE A 221 31.16 16.31 -35.17
N SER A 222 32.30 15.69 -35.38
CA SER A 222 33.62 16.27 -35.19
C SER A 222 34.08 16.96 -36.49
N ASP A 223 35.00 17.90 -36.26
CA ASP A 223 36.09 18.32 -37.14
C ASP A 223 35.92 19.51 -38.11
N GLU A 224 36.80 20.48 -37.82
CA GLU A 224 37.73 21.18 -38.72
C GLU A 224 37.26 22.38 -39.56
N ASP A 225 38.02 23.47 -39.33
CA ASP A 225 38.50 24.50 -40.24
C ASP A 225 37.51 25.35 -41.05
N ALA A 226 37.53 26.67 -40.82
CA ALA A 226 38.09 27.65 -41.77
C ALA A 226 37.68 29.10 -41.45
N GLU A 227 38.70 29.95 -41.39
CA GLU A 227 38.75 31.32 -41.93
C GLU A 227 37.91 32.44 -41.27
N ASP A 228 38.65 33.33 -40.60
CA ASP A 228 38.44 34.78 -40.51
C ASP A 228 38.16 35.37 -41.90
N PRO A 229 37.17 36.28 -42.05
CA PRO A 229 37.58 37.64 -42.39
C PRO A 229 36.71 38.75 -41.77
N LEU A 230 37.40 39.74 -41.20
CA LEU A 230 37.21 41.19 -41.37
C LEU A 230 35.77 41.75 -41.37
N GLU A 231 35.43 42.51 -40.32
CA GLU A 231 35.18 43.96 -40.36
C GLU A 231 35.07 44.56 -38.93
#